data_AF-A0AAU1Q119-F1
#
_entry.id   AF-A0AAU1Q119-F1
#
_cell.length_a   1.000
_cell.length_b   1.000
_cell.length_c   1.000
_cell.angle_alpha   90.00
_cell.angle_beta   90.00
_cell.angle_gamma   90.00
#
_symmetry.space_group_name_H-M   'P 1'
#
loop_
_entity.id
_entity.type
_entity.pdbx_description
1 polymer ?
#
loop_
_entity_poly.entity_id
_entity_poly.type
_entity_poly.pdbx_seq_one_letter_code
_entity_poly.pdbx_strand_id
1 'polypeptide(L)'
;MSSPYPDQLVQHFGRDGLRRFGRGSTQGARLPEVSRTLLEETGVPRSVAPYFLAPDADEPVALGVVAARMELPRPPVELEDWPRVGGDGLAHLCVRPDGAVQAVVLQDVCDDMFVNTDVSTLNASLLALDRALPAIAASSGLSDAAGVFRELSTELRRIDAAAFAERESWWPRVLDDVRHTLNFPFSAAFEYLDKAGNKQIVTEATGPGQPHPEELIWRRLSGDGVTSGQVRRVYCELEPCLMPGHYCAVWLQETFPDAEFTHSFDYGDTAESREEGLKELITYSAEQARGQ
;
A
#
# COMPACT_ATOMS: atom_id res chain seq x y z
N MET A 1 -13.78 9.58 -29.63
CA MET A 1 -14.29 10.28 -28.42
C MET A 1 -13.20 10.12 -27.38
N SER A 2 -12.45 11.17 -27.08
CA SER A 2 -11.40 11.12 -26.06
C SER A 2 -12.03 10.74 -24.72
N SER A 3 -11.46 9.74 -24.04
CA SER A 3 -11.86 9.39 -22.67
C SER A 3 -11.79 10.65 -21.80
N PRO A 4 -12.74 10.91 -20.88
CA PRO A 4 -12.75 12.13 -20.05
C PRO A 4 -11.66 12.15 -18.97
N TYR A 5 -10.96 11.04 -18.74
CA TYR A 5 -10.00 10.87 -17.65
C TYR A 5 -8.62 11.53 -17.83
N PRO A 6 -7.99 11.56 -19.02
CA PRO A 6 -6.69 12.21 -19.21
C PRO A 6 -6.68 13.69 -18.79
N ASP A 7 -7.76 14.41 -19.07
CA ASP A 7 -7.88 15.83 -18.71
C ASP A 7 -7.99 16.03 -17.19
N GLN A 8 -8.70 15.15 -16.48
CA GLN A 8 -8.82 15.23 -15.01
C GLN A 8 -7.53 14.86 -14.29
N LEU A 9 -6.79 13.87 -14.80
CA LEU A 9 -5.50 13.46 -14.25
C LEU A 9 -4.47 14.60 -14.36
N VAL A 10 -4.36 15.20 -15.55
CA VAL A 10 -3.44 16.34 -15.76
C VAL A 10 -3.86 17.55 -14.94
N GLN A 11 -5.17 17.79 -14.78
CA GLN A 11 -5.67 18.86 -13.93
C GLN A 11 -5.31 18.67 -12.45
N HIS A 12 -5.35 17.43 -11.96
CA HIS A 12 -5.11 17.11 -10.55
C HIS A 12 -3.63 16.95 -10.21
N PHE A 13 -2.90 16.10 -10.95
CA PHE A 13 -1.49 15.80 -10.70
C PHE A 13 -0.52 16.77 -11.41
N GLY A 14 -1.00 17.55 -12.37
CA GLY A 14 -0.14 18.30 -13.26
C GLY A 14 0.57 17.40 -14.27
N ARG A 15 1.24 18.00 -15.26
CA ARG A 15 1.99 17.23 -16.28
C ARG A 15 3.20 16.51 -15.72
N ASP A 16 3.85 17.10 -14.71
CA ASP A 16 5.06 16.58 -14.10
C ASP A 16 4.75 15.54 -13.01
N GLY A 17 3.55 15.58 -12.42
CA GLY A 17 3.05 14.55 -11.51
C GLY A 17 2.58 13.27 -12.21
N LEU A 18 2.72 13.18 -13.54
CA LEU A 18 2.44 11.97 -14.33
C LEU A 18 3.73 11.36 -14.88
N ARG A 19 3.88 10.05 -14.72
CA ARG A 19 4.93 9.23 -15.32
C ARG A 19 4.43 8.61 -16.62
N ARG A 20 4.90 9.12 -17.76
CA ARG A 20 4.67 8.55 -19.11
C ARG A 20 5.72 7.52 -19.45
N PHE A 21 5.35 6.43 -20.11
CA PHE A 21 6.25 5.34 -20.50
C PHE A 21 6.50 5.43 -22.01
N GLY A 22 7.71 5.83 -22.38
CA GLY A 22 8.07 5.95 -23.79
C GLY A 22 8.09 4.58 -24.50
N ARG A 23 8.00 4.60 -25.83
CA ARG A 23 7.99 3.39 -26.69
C ARG A 23 9.11 2.39 -26.38
N GLY A 24 10.29 2.89 -26.01
CA GLY A 24 11.43 2.04 -25.65
C GLY A 24 11.25 1.32 -24.31
N SER A 25 10.52 1.91 -23.36
CA SER A 25 10.33 1.32 -22.02
C SER A 25 9.45 0.07 -22.07
N THR A 26 8.41 0.08 -22.91
CA THR A 26 7.48 -1.07 -23.07
C THR A 26 7.79 -1.88 -24.34
N GLN A 27 9.01 -1.76 -24.87
CA GLN A 27 9.45 -2.50 -26.04
C GLN A 27 9.61 -3.98 -25.68
N GLY A 28 8.94 -4.88 -26.41
CA GLY A 28 8.93 -6.32 -26.13
C GLY A 28 7.72 -6.80 -25.33
N ALA A 29 7.11 -5.92 -24.53
CA ALA A 29 5.88 -6.23 -23.82
C ALA A 29 4.72 -6.45 -24.81
N ARG A 30 3.97 -7.54 -24.61
CA ARG A 30 2.70 -7.79 -25.28
C ARG A 30 1.63 -6.99 -24.55
N LEU A 31 1.16 -5.90 -25.15
CA LEU A 31 0.12 -5.04 -24.59
C LEU A 31 -0.94 -4.73 -25.64
N PRO A 32 -2.22 -4.57 -25.24
CA PRO A 32 -3.22 -3.96 -26.10
C PRO A 32 -2.79 -2.54 -26.51
N GLU A 33 -3.12 -2.14 -27.75
CA GLU A 33 -2.73 -0.83 -28.29
C GLU A 33 -3.27 0.33 -27.47
N VAL A 34 -4.47 0.16 -26.89
CA VAL A 34 -5.08 1.15 -25.99
C VAL A 34 -4.25 1.38 -24.73
N SER A 35 -3.75 0.32 -24.10
CA SER A 35 -2.90 0.41 -22.90
C SER A 35 -1.55 1.05 -23.24
N ARG A 36 -0.96 0.67 -24.39
CA ARG A 36 0.30 1.27 -24.88
C ARG A 36 0.14 2.77 -25.12
N THR A 37 -0.91 3.18 -25.84
CA THR A 37 -1.18 4.59 -26.15
C THR A 37 -1.42 5.39 -24.87
N LEU A 38 -2.21 4.86 -23.93
CA LEU A 38 -2.47 5.53 -22.66
C LEU A 38 -1.19 5.73 -21.84
N LEU A 39 -0.34 4.71 -21.74
CA LEU A 39 0.93 4.79 -21.02
C LEU A 39 1.92 5.77 -21.69
N GLU A 40 1.94 5.84 -23.02
CA GLU A 40 2.80 6.77 -23.79
C GLU A 40 2.33 8.23 -23.67
N GLU A 41 1.04 8.48 -23.85
CA GLU A 41 0.50 9.85 -23.96
C GLU A 41 0.12 10.45 -22.60
N THR A 42 -0.48 9.64 -21.72
CA THR A 42 -1.00 10.07 -20.42
C THR A 42 -0.09 9.61 -19.28
N GLY A 43 0.29 8.33 -19.28
CA GLY A 43 1.05 7.71 -18.19
C GLY A 43 0.19 7.33 -16.99
N VAL A 44 0.83 7.23 -15.83
CA VAL A 44 0.20 6.98 -14.51
C VAL A 44 0.63 8.08 -13.52
N PRO A 45 -0.09 8.32 -12.41
CA PRO A 45 0.38 9.20 -11.34
C PRO A 45 1.79 8.80 -10.87
N ARG A 46 2.66 9.77 -10.58
CA ARG A 46 3.99 9.46 -10.02
C ARG A 46 3.89 8.82 -8.64
N SER A 47 2.98 9.31 -7.81
CA SER A 47 2.79 8.84 -6.45
C SER A 47 1.34 9.07 -6.02
N VAL A 48 0.78 8.07 -5.36
CA VAL A 48 -0.43 8.16 -4.52
C VAL A 48 -0.09 7.37 -3.26
N ALA A 49 0.70 8.00 -2.38
CA ALA A 49 1.29 7.34 -1.23
C ALA A 49 0.24 6.97 -0.16
N PRO A 50 0.45 5.86 0.58
CA PRO A 50 1.54 4.89 0.43
C PRO A 50 1.29 3.84 -0.67
N TYR A 51 0.09 3.78 -1.23
CA TYR A 51 -0.38 2.65 -2.04
C TYR A 51 0.19 2.58 -3.46
N PHE A 52 0.72 3.67 -4.02
CA PHE A 52 1.24 3.64 -5.39
C PHE A 52 2.46 4.54 -5.56
N LEU A 53 3.52 3.99 -6.16
CA LEU A 53 4.69 4.71 -6.63
C LEU A 53 5.10 4.23 -8.02
N ALA A 54 5.16 5.13 -8.98
CA ALA A 54 5.65 4.84 -10.32
C ALA A 54 7.19 4.75 -10.34
N PRO A 55 7.79 3.90 -11.20
CA PRO A 55 9.23 3.88 -11.39
C PRO A 55 9.75 5.19 -11.99
N ASP A 56 11.00 5.55 -11.68
CA ASP A 56 11.66 6.69 -12.30
C ASP A 56 11.81 6.51 -13.83
N ALA A 57 12.09 7.60 -14.54
CA ALA A 57 12.10 7.62 -16.01
C ALA A 57 13.14 6.67 -16.63
N ASP A 58 14.26 6.48 -15.96
CA ASP A 58 15.42 5.67 -16.35
C ASP A 58 15.38 4.24 -15.77
N GLU A 59 14.43 3.93 -14.91
CA GLU A 59 14.25 2.58 -14.41
C GLU A 59 13.70 1.63 -15.50
N PRO A 60 14.23 0.40 -15.58
CA PRO A 60 13.62 -0.64 -16.41
C PRO A 60 12.24 -1.00 -15.86
N VAL A 61 11.32 -1.35 -16.76
CA VAL A 61 9.94 -1.69 -16.36
C VAL A 61 9.60 -3.16 -16.59
N ALA A 62 10.36 -3.91 -17.40
CA ALA A 62 10.11 -5.35 -17.56
C ALA A 62 10.35 -6.07 -16.22
N LEU A 63 9.35 -6.80 -15.72
CA LEU A 63 9.36 -7.38 -14.38
C LEU A 63 10.59 -8.27 -14.13
N GLY A 64 11.00 -9.08 -15.11
CA GLY A 64 12.19 -9.92 -14.97
C GLY A 64 13.49 -9.13 -14.79
N VAL A 65 13.60 -7.97 -15.45
CA VAL A 65 14.76 -7.06 -15.33
C VAL A 65 14.72 -6.33 -13.98
N VAL A 66 13.53 -5.90 -13.55
CA VAL A 66 13.31 -5.28 -12.23
C VAL A 66 13.70 -6.25 -11.13
N ALA A 67 13.20 -7.50 -11.18
CA ALA A 67 13.52 -8.55 -10.22
C ALA A 67 15.03 -8.79 -10.11
N ALA A 68 15.71 -8.95 -11.25
CA ALA A 68 17.16 -9.14 -11.27
C ALA A 68 17.94 -7.93 -10.71
N ARG A 69 17.51 -6.70 -11.00
CA ARG A 69 18.15 -5.47 -10.51
C ARG A 69 17.95 -5.27 -9.01
N MET A 70 16.81 -5.68 -8.48
CA MET A 70 16.46 -5.60 -7.06
C MET A 70 16.91 -6.83 -6.26
N GLU A 71 17.60 -7.78 -6.90
CA GLU A 71 18.02 -9.05 -6.29
C GLU A 71 16.85 -9.87 -5.70
N LEU A 72 15.67 -9.74 -6.31
CA LEU A 72 14.46 -10.46 -5.93
C LEU A 72 14.38 -11.82 -6.63
N PRO A 73 13.55 -12.75 -6.12
CA PRO A 73 13.28 -14.01 -6.81
C PRO A 73 12.84 -13.79 -8.26
N ARG A 74 13.34 -14.64 -9.15
CA ARG A 74 13.03 -14.56 -10.57
C ARG A 74 11.54 -14.89 -10.79
N PRO A 75 10.76 -14.03 -11.47
CA PRO A 75 9.37 -14.33 -11.78
C PRO A 75 9.25 -15.53 -12.75
N PRO A 76 8.08 -16.19 -12.81
CA PRO A 76 7.76 -17.11 -13.91
C PRO A 76 7.97 -16.47 -15.28
N VAL A 77 8.38 -17.27 -16.26
CA VAL A 77 8.79 -16.80 -17.60
C VAL A 77 7.68 -16.00 -18.29
N GLU A 78 6.43 -16.39 -18.08
CA GLU A 78 5.24 -15.73 -18.61
C GLU A 78 5.03 -14.30 -18.09
N LEU A 79 5.61 -13.96 -16.92
CA LEU A 79 5.51 -12.65 -16.29
C LEU A 79 6.73 -11.76 -16.57
N GLU A 80 7.87 -12.33 -17.01
CA GLU A 80 9.15 -11.61 -17.15
C GLU A 80 9.04 -10.35 -18.02
N ASP A 81 8.25 -10.41 -19.09
CA ASP A 81 8.05 -9.32 -20.04
C ASP A 81 6.88 -8.38 -19.66
N TRP A 82 6.20 -8.62 -18.53
CA TRP A 82 5.11 -7.74 -18.09
C TRP A 82 5.70 -6.40 -17.64
N PRO A 83 5.23 -5.27 -18.19
CA PRO A 83 5.71 -3.95 -17.79
C PRO A 83 5.09 -3.55 -16.46
N ARG A 84 5.96 -3.34 -15.47
CA ARG A 84 5.69 -2.70 -14.18
C ARG A 84 5.43 -1.22 -14.38
N VAL A 85 4.23 -0.77 -14.03
CA VAL A 85 3.82 0.64 -14.08
C VAL A 85 3.87 1.31 -12.71
N GLY A 86 3.94 0.53 -11.63
CA GLY A 86 4.13 1.03 -10.29
C GLY A 86 4.47 -0.06 -9.28
N GLY A 87 4.53 0.30 -8.02
CA GLY A 87 4.56 -0.64 -6.89
C GLY A 87 3.91 -0.01 -5.67
N ASP A 88 3.62 -0.83 -4.67
CA ASP A 88 2.98 -0.44 -3.41
C ASP A 88 3.89 -0.75 -2.19
N GLY A 89 5.20 -0.80 -2.42
CA GLY A 89 6.22 -1.13 -1.42
C GLY A 89 6.79 -2.53 -1.62
N LEU A 90 5.93 -3.55 -1.68
CA LEU A 90 6.34 -4.94 -1.88
C LEU A 90 5.91 -5.49 -3.24
N ALA A 91 4.66 -5.23 -3.67
CA ALA A 91 4.13 -5.75 -4.91
C ALA A 91 4.52 -4.85 -6.10
N HIS A 92 4.73 -5.50 -7.24
CA HIS A 92 4.98 -4.85 -8.52
C HIS A 92 3.68 -4.80 -9.32
N LEU A 93 3.12 -3.60 -9.51
CA LEU A 93 1.90 -3.42 -10.29
C LEU A 93 2.26 -3.46 -11.78
N CYS A 94 1.88 -4.55 -12.44
CA CYS A 94 2.24 -4.89 -13.81
C CYS A 94 1.01 -4.92 -14.72
N VAL A 95 1.19 -4.53 -15.98
CA VAL A 95 0.13 -4.64 -16.99
C VAL A 95 0.22 -5.98 -17.72
N ARG A 96 -0.85 -6.74 -17.67
CA ARG A 96 -1.01 -8.06 -18.30
C ARG A 96 -1.15 -7.95 -19.83
N PRO A 97 -0.95 -9.06 -20.56
CA PRO A 97 -1.16 -9.10 -22.01
C PRO A 97 -2.58 -8.80 -22.49
N ASP A 98 -3.58 -9.01 -21.62
CA ASP A 98 -4.99 -8.65 -21.88
C ASP A 98 -5.31 -7.19 -21.48
N GLY A 99 -4.34 -6.45 -20.92
CA GLY A 99 -4.47 -5.05 -20.54
C GLY A 99 -4.82 -4.81 -19.07
N ALA A 100 -5.21 -5.85 -18.34
CA ALA A 100 -5.51 -5.75 -16.92
C ALA A 100 -4.26 -5.47 -16.08
N VAL A 101 -4.44 -4.91 -14.89
CA VAL A 101 -3.37 -4.63 -13.95
C VAL A 101 -3.37 -5.67 -12.83
N GLN A 102 -2.22 -6.26 -12.58
CA GLN A 102 -1.98 -7.25 -11.53
C GLN A 102 -0.87 -6.74 -10.61
N ALA A 103 -1.07 -6.84 -9.30
CA ALA A 103 0.00 -6.67 -8.31
C ALA A 103 0.69 -8.03 -8.15
N VAL A 104 1.95 -8.10 -8.57
CA VAL A 104 2.77 -9.32 -8.51
C VAL A 104 3.72 -9.25 -7.34
N VAL A 105 3.66 -10.23 -6.44
CA VAL A 105 4.51 -10.34 -5.26
C VAL A 105 5.58 -11.40 -5.55
N LEU A 106 6.84 -10.97 -5.64
CA LEU A 106 7.94 -11.88 -5.99
C LEU A 106 8.48 -12.66 -4.79
N GLN A 107 8.08 -12.30 -3.58
CA GLN A 107 8.45 -12.98 -2.34
C GLN A 107 7.33 -13.92 -1.91
N ASP A 108 7.66 -15.05 -1.30
CA ASP A 108 6.69 -16.04 -0.82
C ASP A 108 6.10 -15.62 0.54
N VAL A 109 5.33 -14.52 0.52
CA VAL A 109 4.74 -13.90 1.72
C VAL A 109 3.25 -13.60 1.56
N CYS A 110 2.77 -13.37 0.33
CA CYS A 110 1.35 -13.29 0.02
C CYS A 110 1.12 -13.51 -1.48
N ASP A 111 -0.13 -13.82 -1.84
CA ASP A 111 -0.53 -14.06 -3.22
C ASP A 111 -0.56 -12.79 -4.08
N ASP A 112 -0.43 -12.98 -5.39
CA ASP A 112 -0.68 -11.94 -6.39
C ASP A 112 -2.14 -11.46 -6.34
N MET A 113 -2.34 -10.16 -6.50
CA MET A 113 -3.67 -9.53 -6.38
C MET A 113 -4.11 -8.90 -7.70
N PHE A 114 -5.37 -9.15 -8.08
CA PHE A 114 -5.98 -8.41 -9.17
C PHE A 114 -6.20 -6.94 -8.75
N VAL A 115 -5.83 -6.01 -9.62
CA VAL A 115 -5.89 -4.57 -9.33
C VAL A 115 -7.01 -3.93 -10.12
N ASN A 116 -6.91 -3.92 -11.45
CA ASN A 116 -7.88 -3.27 -12.31
C ASN A 116 -8.01 -3.98 -13.66
N THR A 117 -9.15 -3.80 -14.29
CA THR A 117 -9.46 -4.29 -15.63
C THR A 117 -8.61 -3.66 -16.73
N ASP A 118 -8.16 -2.41 -16.53
CA ASP A 118 -7.19 -1.75 -17.40
C ASP A 118 -6.48 -0.57 -16.71
N VAL A 119 -5.51 0.02 -17.40
CA VAL A 119 -4.72 1.17 -16.88
C VAL A 119 -5.56 2.45 -16.74
N SER A 120 -6.64 2.61 -17.53
CA SER A 120 -7.53 3.77 -17.41
C SER A 120 -8.34 3.69 -16.12
N THR A 121 -8.86 2.52 -15.77
CA THR A 121 -9.58 2.30 -14.51
C THR A 121 -8.66 2.35 -13.30
N LEU A 122 -7.41 1.90 -13.43
CA LEU A 122 -6.36 2.14 -12.43
C LEU A 122 -6.16 3.64 -12.18
N ASN A 123 -5.89 4.42 -13.22
CA ASN A 123 -5.65 5.86 -13.08
C ASN A 123 -6.84 6.61 -12.47
N ALA A 124 -8.06 6.25 -12.88
CA ALA A 124 -9.28 6.83 -12.31
C ALA A 124 -9.41 6.50 -10.81
N SER A 125 -9.11 5.26 -10.43
CA SER A 125 -9.16 4.81 -9.04
C SER A 125 -8.09 5.47 -8.17
N LEU A 126 -6.85 5.59 -8.68
CA LEU A 126 -5.76 6.30 -8.02
C LEU A 126 -6.08 7.79 -7.82
N LEU A 127 -6.72 8.42 -8.80
CA LEU A 127 -7.19 9.81 -8.68
C LEU A 127 -8.25 9.96 -7.57
N ALA A 128 -9.20 9.02 -7.48
CA ALA A 128 -10.21 9.03 -6.42
C ALA A 128 -9.55 8.86 -5.04
N LEU A 129 -8.61 7.93 -4.92
CA LEU A 129 -7.85 7.69 -3.68
C LEU A 129 -7.04 8.91 -3.25
N ASP A 130 -6.28 9.52 -4.18
CA ASP A 130 -5.44 10.70 -3.90
C ASP A 130 -6.25 11.91 -3.40
N ARG A 131 -7.50 12.05 -3.88
CA ARG A 131 -8.43 13.08 -3.38
C ARG A 131 -8.98 12.76 -1.99
N ALA A 132 -9.25 11.49 -1.73
CA ALA A 132 -9.93 11.06 -0.50
C ALA A 132 -9.00 11.02 0.71
N LEU A 133 -7.74 10.56 0.56
CA LEU A 133 -6.83 10.38 1.70
C LEU A 133 -6.57 11.68 2.47
N PRO A 134 -6.24 12.83 1.84
CA PRO A 134 -6.07 14.09 2.56
C PRO A 134 -7.37 14.59 3.19
N ALA A 135 -8.53 14.35 2.56
CA ALA A 135 -9.83 14.74 3.09
C ALA A 135 -10.20 13.93 4.34
N ILE A 136 -9.87 12.64 4.36
CA ILE A 136 -9.99 11.77 5.55
C ILE A 136 -9.08 12.29 6.66
N ALA A 137 -7.80 12.57 6.37
CA ALA A 137 -6.85 13.07 7.35
C ALA A 137 -7.23 14.45 7.92
N ALA A 138 -7.87 15.30 7.12
CA ALA A 138 -8.33 16.63 7.52
C ALA A 138 -9.73 16.65 8.16
N SER A 139 -10.40 15.49 8.27
CA SER A 139 -11.76 15.40 8.78
C SER A 139 -11.86 15.85 10.24
N SER A 140 -12.97 16.52 10.56
CA SER A 140 -13.21 17.07 11.91
C SER A 140 -13.62 16.03 12.97
N GLY A 141 -13.90 14.80 12.54
CA GLY A 141 -14.24 13.67 13.40
C GLY A 141 -14.64 12.42 12.60
N LEU A 142 -14.92 11.33 13.32
CA LEU A 142 -15.15 10.02 12.72
C LEU A 142 -16.31 9.99 11.71
N SER A 143 -17.40 10.72 11.97
CA SER A 143 -18.56 10.73 11.06
C SER A 143 -18.26 11.38 9.71
N ASP A 144 -17.41 12.40 9.71
CA ASP A 144 -16.97 13.14 8.52
C ASP A 144 -16.04 12.25 7.68
N ALA A 145 -15.02 11.68 8.35
CA ALA A 145 -14.08 10.77 7.73
C ALA A 145 -14.76 9.51 7.16
N ALA A 146 -15.73 8.95 7.87
CA ALA A 146 -16.55 7.83 7.39
C ALA A 146 -17.44 8.21 6.19
N GLY A 147 -17.85 9.48 6.08
CA GLY A 147 -18.54 10.02 4.91
C GLY A 147 -17.65 9.95 3.67
N VAL A 148 -16.46 10.55 3.75
CA VAL A 148 -15.46 10.55 2.66
C VAL A 148 -15.08 9.11 2.27
N PHE A 149 -14.85 8.23 3.24
CA PHE A 149 -14.53 6.82 2.98
C PHE A 149 -15.65 6.09 2.22
N ARG A 150 -16.93 6.32 2.57
CA ARG A 150 -18.06 5.71 1.86
C ARG A 150 -18.18 6.20 0.43
N GLU A 151 -17.92 7.49 0.20
CA GLU A 151 -17.92 8.08 -1.14
C GLU A 151 -16.80 7.49 -2.00
N LEU A 152 -15.57 7.42 -1.47
CA LEU A 152 -14.45 6.73 -2.12
C LEU A 152 -14.79 5.28 -2.46
N SER A 153 -15.29 4.53 -1.47
CA SER A 153 -15.67 3.12 -1.64
C SER A 153 -16.71 2.90 -2.74
N THR A 154 -17.66 3.83 -2.87
CA THR A 154 -18.70 3.80 -3.89
C THR A 154 -18.14 4.15 -5.26
N GLU A 155 -17.28 5.18 -5.32
CA GLU A 155 -16.64 5.62 -6.55
C GLU A 155 -15.73 4.54 -7.15
N LEU A 156 -14.88 3.90 -6.35
CA LEU A 156 -13.97 2.84 -6.83
C LEU A 156 -14.75 1.67 -7.44
N ARG A 157 -15.84 1.22 -6.78
CA ARG A 157 -16.71 0.16 -7.33
C ARG A 157 -17.42 0.56 -8.61
N ARG A 158 -17.73 1.84 -8.77
CA ARG A 158 -18.33 2.39 -10.00
C ARG A 158 -17.30 2.48 -11.14
N ILE A 159 -16.04 2.81 -10.82
CA ILE A 159 -14.94 2.86 -11.79
C ILE A 159 -14.66 1.46 -12.32
N ASP A 160 -14.55 0.47 -11.43
CA ASP A 160 -14.24 -0.91 -11.81
C ASP A 160 -14.85 -1.92 -10.84
N ALA A 161 -16.00 -2.49 -11.20
CA ALA A 161 -16.66 -3.49 -10.37
C ALA A 161 -15.88 -4.82 -10.29
N ALA A 162 -15.10 -5.17 -11.32
CA ALA A 162 -14.35 -6.43 -11.35
C ALA A 162 -13.18 -6.41 -10.36
N ALA A 163 -12.61 -5.23 -10.07
CA ALA A 163 -11.62 -5.04 -9.02
C ALA A 163 -12.11 -5.44 -7.61
N PHE A 164 -13.43 -5.54 -7.43
CA PHE A 164 -14.10 -5.93 -6.18
C PHE A 164 -14.79 -7.28 -6.26
N ALA A 165 -14.57 -8.06 -7.33
CA ALA A 165 -15.18 -9.38 -7.48
C ALA A 165 -14.70 -10.35 -6.39
N GLU A 166 -13.41 -10.29 -6.06
CA GLU A 166 -12.78 -11.08 -5.01
C GLU A 166 -12.42 -10.21 -3.80
N ARG A 167 -12.53 -10.78 -2.60
CA ARG A 167 -12.35 -10.04 -1.34
C ARG A 167 -10.89 -9.70 -1.02
N GLU A 168 -9.96 -10.51 -1.53
CA GLU A 168 -8.51 -10.32 -1.40
C GLU A 168 -7.89 -9.63 -2.61
N SER A 169 -8.70 -9.11 -3.55
CA SER A 169 -8.18 -8.19 -4.57
C SER A 169 -7.58 -6.93 -3.94
N TRP A 170 -6.77 -6.24 -4.72
CA TRP A 170 -5.94 -5.14 -4.24
C TRP A 170 -6.76 -3.98 -3.64
N TRP A 171 -7.81 -3.52 -4.34
CA TRP A 171 -8.65 -2.41 -3.87
C TRP A 171 -9.48 -2.72 -2.61
N PRO A 172 -10.12 -3.90 -2.48
CA PRO A 172 -10.69 -4.33 -1.21
C PRO A 172 -9.71 -4.26 -0.04
N ARG A 173 -8.45 -4.69 -0.24
CA ARG A 173 -7.40 -4.60 0.78
C ARG A 173 -7.02 -3.16 1.10
N VAL A 174 -6.80 -2.31 0.10
CA VAL A 174 -6.57 -0.86 0.32
C VAL A 174 -7.70 -0.22 1.12
N LEU A 175 -8.97 -0.55 0.81
CA LEU A 175 -10.11 -0.01 1.55
C LEU A 175 -10.21 -0.54 2.98
N ASP A 176 -9.80 -1.79 3.24
CA ASP A 176 -9.72 -2.31 4.61
C ASP A 176 -8.69 -1.55 5.42
N ASP A 177 -7.50 -1.36 4.88
CA ASP A 177 -6.42 -0.64 5.53
C ASP A 177 -6.83 0.79 5.92
N VAL A 178 -7.39 1.54 4.96
CA VAL A 178 -7.93 2.89 5.22
C VAL A 178 -9.03 2.83 6.28
N ARG A 179 -9.92 1.83 6.25
CA ARG A 179 -11.02 1.71 7.22
C ARG A 179 -10.54 1.33 8.62
N HIS A 180 -9.54 0.47 8.74
CA HIS A 180 -9.05 -0.01 10.03
C HIS A 180 -8.38 1.12 10.81
N THR A 181 -7.54 1.92 10.14
CA THR A 181 -6.93 3.13 10.73
C THR A 181 -7.95 4.21 11.08
N LEU A 182 -9.09 4.26 10.36
CA LEU A 182 -10.21 5.15 10.66
C LEU A 182 -11.02 4.73 11.90
N ASN A 183 -11.31 3.43 12.04
CA ASN A 183 -12.35 2.95 12.94
C ASN A 183 -11.89 2.84 14.40
N PHE A 184 -10.67 2.39 14.63
CA PHE A 184 -10.17 2.12 15.98
C PHE A 184 -8.66 2.37 16.05
N PRO A 185 -8.18 3.18 17.01
CA PRO A 185 -6.75 3.37 17.20
C PRO A 185 -6.13 2.10 17.77
N PHE A 186 -5.08 1.59 17.13
CA PHE A 186 -4.24 0.52 17.64
C PHE A 186 -2.79 1.01 17.72
N SER A 187 -2.00 0.39 18.59
CA SER A 187 -0.67 0.85 18.96
C SER A 187 0.42 -0.20 18.79
N ALA A 188 1.66 0.28 18.74
CA ALA A 188 2.86 -0.52 18.79
C ALA A 188 3.85 0.09 19.79
N ALA A 189 4.83 -0.69 20.24
CA ALA A 189 5.88 -0.25 21.15
C ALA A 189 7.24 -0.85 20.75
N PHE A 190 8.27 0.00 20.65
CA PHE A 190 9.63 -0.43 20.34
C PHE A 190 10.53 -0.25 21.57
N GLU A 191 11.21 -1.31 22.00
CA GLU A 191 12.32 -1.25 22.96
C GLU A 191 13.62 -1.05 22.18
N TYR A 192 14.40 -0.02 22.52
CA TYR A 192 15.71 0.24 21.89
C TYR A 192 16.75 0.69 22.92
N LEU A 193 18.03 0.62 22.53
CA LEU A 193 19.14 1.13 23.32
C LEU A 193 19.48 2.56 22.91
N ASP A 194 19.49 3.50 23.85
CA ASP A 194 19.94 4.87 23.60
C ASP A 194 21.47 4.97 23.43
N LYS A 195 21.98 6.19 23.19
CA LYS A 195 23.42 6.44 23.00
C LYS A 195 24.28 6.09 24.23
N ALA A 196 23.67 6.05 25.42
CA ALA A 196 24.33 5.66 26.66
C ALA A 196 24.19 4.16 26.95
N GLY A 197 23.49 3.41 26.09
CA GLY A 197 23.24 1.98 26.24
C GLY A 197 22.09 1.66 27.18
N ASN A 198 21.28 2.64 27.60
CA ASN A 198 20.11 2.37 28.43
C ASN A 198 18.92 1.94 27.56
N LYS A 199 18.08 1.06 28.12
CA LYS A 199 16.83 0.65 27.48
C LYS A 199 15.80 1.77 27.54
N GLN A 200 15.19 2.07 26.41
CA GLN A 200 14.09 3.01 26.25
C GLN A 200 12.93 2.30 25.54
N ILE A 201 11.70 2.74 25.82
CA ILE A 201 10.50 2.26 25.13
C ILE A 201 9.78 3.48 24.56
N VAL A 202 9.40 3.39 23.29
CA VAL A 202 8.55 4.38 22.60
C VAL A 202 7.30 3.67 22.10
N THR A 203 6.15 4.28 22.31
CA THR A 203 4.84 3.80 21.90
C THR A 203 4.15 4.88 21.08
N GLU A 204 3.54 4.49 19.97
CA GLU A 204 2.66 5.35 19.16
C GLU A 204 1.39 4.57 18.82
N ALA A 205 0.33 5.30 18.51
CA ALA A 205 -0.94 4.75 18.04
C ALA A 205 -1.30 5.39 16.70
N THR A 206 -1.90 4.59 15.80
CA THR A 206 -2.44 5.13 14.55
C THR A 206 -3.80 5.80 14.77
N GLY A 207 -4.29 6.46 13.73
CA GLY A 207 -5.60 7.09 13.70
C GLY A 207 -5.98 7.51 12.27
N PRO A 208 -7.11 8.22 12.11
CA PRO A 208 -7.63 8.60 10.80
C PRO A 208 -6.59 9.30 9.91
N GLY A 209 -6.26 8.66 8.79
CA GLY A 209 -5.31 9.19 7.80
C GLY A 209 -3.84 9.22 8.27
N GLN A 210 -3.52 8.56 9.38
CA GLN A 210 -2.14 8.40 9.86
C GLN A 210 -1.53 7.09 9.33
N PRO A 211 -0.20 7.02 9.19
CA PRO A 211 0.52 5.77 8.98
C PRO A 211 0.28 4.74 10.10
N HIS A 212 0.72 3.50 9.86
CA HIS A 212 0.68 2.45 10.88
C HIS A 212 1.58 2.80 12.07
N PRO A 213 1.25 2.34 13.31
CA PRO A 213 2.00 2.75 14.50
C PRO A 213 3.49 2.37 14.44
N GLU A 214 3.83 1.27 13.78
CA GLU A 214 5.22 0.84 13.58
C GLU A 214 6.01 1.84 12.72
N GLU A 215 5.40 2.36 11.66
CA GLU A 215 5.99 3.39 10.80
C GLU A 215 6.15 4.72 11.55
N LEU A 216 5.16 5.11 12.36
CA LEU A 216 5.21 6.32 13.18
C LEU A 216 6.39 6.27 14.16
N ILE A 217 6.54 5.15 14.86
CA ILE A 217 7.65 4.94 15.80
C ILE A 217 8.98 4.99 15.07
N TRP A 218 9.11 4.30 13.94
CA TRP A 218 10.40 4.28 13.22
C TRP A 218 10.78 5.66 12.65
N ARG A 219 9.82 6.42 12.10
CA ARG A 219 10.08 7.79 11.64
C ARG A 219 10.59 8.68 12.78
N ARG A 220 10.02 8.53 13.99
CA ARG A 220 10.47 9.24 15.18
C ARG A 220 11.89 8.81 15.60
N LEU A 221 12.12 7.52 15.77
CA LEU A 221 13.40 6.97 16.22
C LEU A 221 14.55 7.29 15.25
N SER A 222 14.33 7.09 13.95
CA SER A 222 15.32 7.41 12.93
C SER A 222 15.61 8.92 12.86
N GLY A 223 14.59 9.77 13.05
CA GLY A 223 14.76 11.22 13.19
C GLY A 223 15.61 11.62 14.40
N ASP A 224 15.51 10.87 15.51
CA ASP A 224 16.33 11.05 16.72
C ASP A 224 17.74 10.44 16.61
N GLY A 225 18.06 9.84 15.46
CA GLY A 225 19.36 9.23 15.15
C GLY A 225 19.55 7.84 15.75
N VAL A 226 18.45 7.14 16.09
CA VAL A 226 18.48 5.72 16.45
C VAL A 226 18.65 4.89 15.18
N THR A 227 19.61 3.99 15.19
CA THR A 227 19.86 3.03 14.11
C THR A 227 19.08 1.75 14.33
N SER A 228 18.77 1.00 13.26
CA SER A 228 17.91 -0.18 13.39
C SER A 228 18.50 -1.26 14.30
N GLY A 229 19.82 -1.46 14.29
CA GLY A 229 20.51 -2.39 15.20
C GLY A 229 20.44 -2.02 16.69
N GLN A 230 19.93 -0.84 17.04
CA GLN A 230 19.65 -0.48 18.43
C GLN A 230 18.29 -0.97 18.92
N VAL A 231 17.37 -1.30 18.02
CA VAL A 231 16.04 -1.85 18.36
C VAL A 231 16.22 -3.30 18.81
N ARG A 232 15.61 -3.65 19.95
CA ARG A 232 15.72 -4.96 20.59
C ARG A 232 14.41 -5.71 20.61
N ARG A 233 13.29 -5.00 20.72
CA ARG A 233 11.96 -5.61 20.73
C ARG A 233 10.97 -4.73 20.01
N VAL A 234 10.06 -5.36 19.30
CA VAL A 234 8.91 -4.74 18.67
C VAL A 234 7.67 -5.49 19.15
N TYR A 235 6.78 -4.76 19.82
CA TYR A 235 5.48 -5.23 20.24
C TYR A 235 4.41 -4.49 19.43
N CYS A 236 3.42 -5.21 18.91
CA CYS A 236 2.26 -4.63 18.23
C CYS A 236 0.97 -5.13 18.89
N GLU A 237 -0.06 -4.30 19.03
CA GLU A 237 -1.35 -4.80 19.53
C GLU A 237 -1.97 -5.78 18.54
N LEU A 238 -2.01 -5.41 17.26
CA LEU A 238 -2.34 -6.30 16.15
C LEU A 238 -1.07 -6.85 15.52
N GLU A 239 -1.12 -8.09 15.05
CA GLU A 239 -0.07 -8.67 14.20
C GLU A 239 0.28 -7.72 13.03
N PRO A 240 1.57 -7.46 12.77
CA PRO A 240 2.00 -6.61 11.67
C PRO A 240 1.41 -7.03 10.33
N CYS A 241 0.93 -6.05 9.56
CA CYS A 241 0.12 -6.33 8.39
C CYS A 241 0.92 -6.80 7.16
N LEU A 242 0.23 -7.44 6.21
CA LEU A 242 0.67 -7.72 4.83
C LEU A 242 -0.18 -6.96 3.80
N MET A 243 -0.61 -5.74 4.16
CA MET A 243 -1.50 -4.91 3.36
C MET A 243 -0.73 -4.05 2.34
N PRO A 244 -1.30 -3.81 1.14
CA PRO A 244 -0.72 -2.90 0.15
C PRO A 244 -0.31 -1.55 0.75
N GLY A 245 0.86 -1.05 0.37
CA GLY A 245 1.40 0.24 0.85
C GLY A 245 2.25 0.13 2.11
N HIS A 246 2.04 -0.89 2.95
CA HIS A 246 2.63 -0.96 4.28
C HIS A 246 3.53 -2.18 4.47
N TYR A 247 2.99 -3.40 4.29
CA TYR A 247 3.71 -4.66 4.46
C TYR A 247 4.57 -4.72 5.74
N CYS A 248 4.02 -4.24 6.87
CA CYS A 248 4.74 -4.09 8.12
C CYS A 248 5.45 -5.38 8.56
N ALA A 249 4.84 -6.56 8.36
CA ALA A 249 5.48 -7.83 8.71
C ALA A 249 6.82 -8.04 7.99
N VAL A 250 6.88 -7.78 6.69
CA VAL A 250 8.12 -7.92 5.88
C VAL A 250 9.09 -6.82 6.22
N TRP A 251 8.62 -5.56 6.20
CA TRP A 251 9.45 -4.40 6.44
C TRP A 251 10.14 -4.43 7.81
N LEU A 252 9.42 -4.82 8.87
CA LEU A 252 9.96 -4.94 10.22
C LEU A 252 11.06 -6.00 10.31
N GLN A 253 10.84 -7.18 9.72
CA GLN A 253 11.82 -8.27 9.74
C GLN A 253 13.10 -7.90 8.98
N GLU A 254 12.96 -7.24 7.82
CA GLU A 254 14.10 -6.77 7.03
C GLU A 254 14.87 -5.65 7.75
N THR A 255 14.15 -4.73 8.39
CA THR A 255 14.75 -3.54 9.02
C THR A 255 15.39 -3.86 10.37
N PHE A 256 14.75 -4.72 11.18
CA PHE A 256 15.17 -5.05 12.55
C PHE A 256 15.41 -6.56 12.72
N PRO A 257 16.37 -7.16 11.99
CA PRO A 257 16.56 -8.61 11.97
C PRO A 257 16.95 -9.22 13.33
N ASP A 258 17.52 -8.41 14.22
CA ASP A 258 17.95 -8.83 15.57
C ASP A 258 16.90 -8.56 16.67
N ALA A 259 15.72 -8.01 16.32
CA ALA A 259 14.68 -7.68 17.27
C ALA A 259 13.76 -8.89 17.55
N GLU A 260 13.28 -8.97 18.80
CA GLU A 260 12.21 -9.89 19.18
C GLU A 260 10.84 -9.28 18.80
N PHE A 261 10.03 -10.02 18.03
CA PHE A 261 8.70 -9.58 17.60
C PHE A 261 7.61 -10.29 18.40
N THR A 262 6.64 -9.52 18.89
CA THR A 262 5.48 -10.05 19.62
C THR A 262 4.22 -9.26 19.26
N HIS A 263 3.06 -9.92 19.35
CA HIS A 263 1.76 -9.27 19.20
C HIS A 263 0.72 -9.86 20.14
N SER A 264 -0.40 -9.13 20.34
CA SER A 264 -1.49 -9.58 21.22
C SER A 264 -2.65 -10.23 20.47
N PHE A 265 -3.01 -9.72 19.29
CA PHE A 265 -4.14 -10.20 18.50
C PHE A 265 -3.70 -10.52 17.07
N ASP A 266 -4.10 -11.68 16.58
CA ASP A 266 -3.81 -12.10 15.21
C ASP A 266 -4.58 -11.23 14.22
N TYR A 267 -3.92 -10.77 13.16
CA TYR A 267 -4.55 -10.02 12.07
C TYR A 267 -4.73 -10.93 10.84
N GLY A 268 -3.76 -11.82 10.62
CA GLY A 268 -3.80 -12.84 9.58
C GLY A 268 -3.79 -12.31 8.15
N ASP A 269 -4.05 -13.23 7.21
CA ASP A 269 -3.87 -13.04 5.77
C ASP A 269 -5.18 -12.88 4.99
N THR A 270 -6.32 -13.19 5.60
CA THR A 270 -7.65 -13.09 4.97
C THR A 270 -8.48 -11.94 5.51
N ALA A 271 -9.45 -11.45 4.74
CA ALA A 271 -10.36 -10.40 5.21
C ALA A 271 -11.14 -10.82 6.45
N GLU A 272 -11.49 -12.11 6.57
CA GLU A 272 -12.20 -12.61 7.75
C GLU A 272 -11.31 -12.57 9.00
N SER A 273 -10.06 -13.04 8.90
CA SER A 273 -9.12 -12.97 10.04
C SER A 273 -8.84 -11.53 10.47
N ARG A 274 -8.69 -10.61 9.50
CA ARG A 274 -8.44 -9.19 9.78
C ARG A 274 -9.59 -8.54 10.54
N GLU A 275 -10.84 -8.85 10.16
CA GLU A 275 -12.01 -8.35 10.89
C GLU A 275 -12.13 -8.95 12.29
N GLU A 276 -11.83 -10.24 12.46
CA GLU A 276 -11.90 -10.88 13.78
C GLU A 276 -10.82 -10.33 14.71
N GLY A 277 -9.57 -10.20 14.25
CA GLY A 277 -8.48 -9.60 15.03
C GLY A 277 -8.79 -8.20 15.52
N LEU A 278 -9.32 -7.35 14.63
CA LEU A 278 -9.73 -5.99 15.01
C LEU A 278 -10.88 -6.02 16.04
N LYS A 279 -11.85 -6.93 15.86
CA LYS A 279 -12.98 -7.09 16.79
C LYS A 279 -12.52 -7.58 18.17
N GLU A 280 -11.56 -8.49 18.25
CA GLU A 280 -10.95 -8.94 19.50
C GLU A 280 -10.25 -7.78 20.22
N LEU A 281 -9.42 -7.00 19.50
CA LEU A 281 -8.75 -5.82 20.05
C LEU A 281 -9.76 -4.81 20.61
N ILE A 282 -10.83 -4.50 19.86
CA ILE A 282 -11.88 -3.57 20.29
C ILE A 282 -12.56 -4.08 21.56
N THR A 283 -12.87 -5.37 21.61
CA THR A 283 -13.53 -6.00 22.76
C THR A 283 -12.65 -5.93 24.00
N TYR A 284 -11.38 -6.32 23.86
CA TYR A 284 -10.40 -6.25 24.93
C TYR A 284 -10.23 -4.82 25.46
N SER A 285 -10.11 -3.83 24.57
CA SER A 285 -9.97 -2.42 24.96
C SER A 285 -11.19 -1.90 25.72
N ALA A 286 -12.40 -2.32 25.33
CA ALA A 286 -13.63 -1.97 26.03
C ALA A 286 -13.73 -2.60 27.42
N GLU A 287 -13.21 -3.82 27.59
CA GLU A 287 -13.15 -4.49 28.90
C GLU A 287 -12.14 -3.82 29.84
N GLN A 288 -10.95 -3.46 29.34
CA GLN A 288 -9.95 -2.72 30.11
C GLN A 288 -10.48 -1.37 30.60
N ALA A 289 -11.21 -0.63 29.75
CA ALA A 289 -11.82 0.65 30.11
C ALA A 289 -12.95 0.52 31.17
N ARG A 290 -13.58 -0.65 31.29
CA ARG A 290 -14.61 -0.92 32.32
C ARG A 290 -14.01 -1.38 33.65
N GLY A 291 -12.79 -1.91 33.63
CA GLY A 291 -12.07 -2.37 34.80
C GLY A 291 -11.25 -1.29 35.52
N GLN A 292 -11.09 -0.12 34.91
CA GLN A 292 -10.47 1.09 35.47
C GLN A 292 -11.51 2.02 36.10
#